data_AF-A0A520BSW1-F1
#
_entry.id   AF-A0A520BSW1-F1
#
_cell.length_a   1.000
_cell.length_b   1.000
_cell.length_c   1.000
_cell.angle_alpha   90.00
_cell.angle_beta   90.00
_cell.angle_gamma   90.00
#
_symmetry.space_group_name_H-M   'P 1'
#
loop_
_entity.id
_entity.type
_entity.pdbx_description
1 polymer ?
#
loop_
_entity_poly.entity_id
_entity_poly.type
_entity_poly.pdbx_seq_one_letter_code
_entity_poly.pdbx_strand_id
1 'polypeptide(L)'
;MLRTRLLKAFLLFLFTTLAVITYAQKPYRVNEIPDPKKDGGGWVSNPDGILTLDVVNQINSAISDFEQKTNIQVAVVIVNDFEKDKEDFDFAYELFNTWGIGQKTSNNGLLLFIAKDRRKYRFITGTGTEGV
;
A
#
# COMPACT_ATOMS: atom_id res chain seq x y z
N MET A 1 -52.69 12.82 -5.72
CA MET A 1 -51.45 12.94 -6.52
C MET A 1 -50.29 13.60 -5.80
N LEU A 2 -50.50 14.64 -4.96
CA LEU A 2 -49.40 15.34 -4.29
C LEU A 2 -48.66 14.49 -3.24
N ARG A 3 -49.39 13.71 -2.43
CA ARG A 3 -48.81 12.79 -1.42
C ARG A 3 -47.90 11.71 -2.01
N THR A 4 -48.27 11.15 -3.16
CA THR A 4 -47.47 10.12 -3.84
C THR A 4 -46.22 10.68 -4.52
N ARG A 5 -46.21 11.97 -4.91
CA ARG A 5 -45.00 12.64 -5.39
C ARG A 5 -44.02 12.96 -4.26
N LEU A 6 -44.54 13.41 -3.11
CA LEU A 6 -43.74 13.66 -1.90
C LEU A 6 -43.10 12.38 -1.34
N LEU A 7 -43.85 11.27 -1.30
CA LEU A 7 -43.31 9.97 -0.86
C LEU A 7 -42.19 9.45 -1.78
N LYS A 8 -42.33 9.62 -3.09
CA LYS A 8 -41.30 9.22 -4.06
C LYS A 8 -40.04 10.08 -3.97
N ALA A 9 -40.19 11.39 -3.78
CA ALA A 9 -39.05 12.30 -3.58
C ALA A 9 -38.31 11.99 -2.27
N PHE A 10 -39.04 11.67 -1.21
CA PHE A 10 -38.47 11.25 0.07
C PHE A 10 -37.72 9.91 -0.05
N LEU A 11 -38.28 8.93 -0.77
CA LEU A 11 -37.61 7.65 -1.04
C LEU A 11 -36.36 7.81 -1.92
N LEU A 12 -36.40 8.70 -2.92
CA LEU A 12 -35.23 9.01 -3.77
C LEU A 12 -34.13 9.70 -2.95
N PHE A 13 -34.49 10.64 -2.08
CA PHE A 13 -33.56 11.31 -1.17
C PHE A 13 -32.93 10.32 -0.19
N LEU A 14 -33.74 9.44 0.41
CA LEU A 14 -33.28 8.35 1.28
C LEU A 14 -32.33 7.39 0.54
N PHE A 15 -32.60 7.09 -0.72
CA PHE A 15 -31.73 6.25 -1.56
C PHE A 15 -30.40 6.94 -1.89
N THR A 16 -30.40 8.25 -2.14
CA THR A 16 -29.17 9.02 -2.36
C THR A 16 -28.34 9.23 -1.09
N THR A 17 -28.95 9.37 0.09
CA THR A 17 -28.23 9.51 1.35
C THR A 17 -27.70 8.18 1.88
N LEU A 18 -28.38 7.07 1.59
CA LEU A 18 -27.90 5.72 1.90
C LEU A 18 -26.73 5.28 1.00
N ALA A 19 -26.52 5.92 -0.15
CA ALA A 19 -25.34 5.69 -0.99
C ALA A 19 -24.06 6.35 -0.45
N VAL A 20 -24.16 7.19 0.59
CA VAL A 20 -23.02 7.85 1.24
C VAL A 20 -22.54 7.09 2.47
N ILE A 21 -22.79 5.77 2.55
CA ILE A 21 -22.24 4.93 3.61
C ILE A 21 -20.72 4.95 3.50
N THR A 22 -20.12 5.80 4.34
CA THR A 22 -18.75 5.82 4.83
C THR A 22 -17.82 4.79 4.20
N TYR A 23 -16.99 5.25 3.26
CA TYR A 23 -15.70 4.63 2.96
C TYR A 23 -14.75 4.86 4.15
N ALA A 24 -15.06 4.26 5.31
CA ALA A 24 -14.05 4.10 6.33
C ALA A 24 -13.11 3.02 5.79
N GLN A 25 -11.98 3.43 5.19
CA GLN A 25 -10.96 2.47 4.81
C GLN A 25 -10.50 1.75 6.07
N LYS A 26 -10.71 0.44 6.09
CA LYS A 26 -10.26 -0.41 7.18
C LYS A 26 -8.72 -0.40 7.16
N PRO A 27 -8.05 -0.27 8.30
CA PRO A 27 -6.60 -0.38 8.37
C PRO A 27 -6.13 -1.73 7.81
N TYR A 28 -5.11 -1.73 6.95
CA TYR A 28 -4.55 -2.95 6.36
C TYR A 28 -3.90 -3.83 7.41
N ARG A 29 -4.11 -5.14 7.26
CA ARG A 29 -3.24 -6.19 7.82
C ARG A 29 -2.14 -6.55 6.81
N VAL A 30 -1.05 -7.13 7.30
CA VAL A 30 0.11 -7.51 6.45
C VAL A 30 -0.30 -8.38 5.25
N ASN A 31 -1.18 -9.36 5.46
CA ASN A 31 -1.65 -10.27 4.42
C ASN A 31 -2.71 -9.68 3.48
N GLU A 32 -3.22 -8.48 3.76
CA GLU A 32 -4.18 -7.77 2.92
C GLU A 32 -3.48 -6.83 1.92
N ILE A 33 -2.20 -6.50 2.12
CA ILE A 33 -1.44 -5.65 1.19
C ILE A 33 -1.05 -6.48 -0.05
N PRO A 34 -1.42 -6.05 -1.27
CA PRO A 34 -1.08 -6.78 -2.49
C PRO A 34 0.41 -6.69 -2.78
N ASP A 35 1.04 -7.85 -2.97
CA ASP A 35 2.44 -7.95 -3.37
C ASP A 35 2.57 -7.69 -4.88
N PRO A 36 3.20 -6.59 -5.31
CA PRO A 36 3.25 -6.21 -6.72
C PRO A 36 4.03 -7.21 -7.57
N LYS A 37 4.91 -8.04 -6.98
CA LYS A 37 5.65 -9.06 -7.73
C LYS A 37 4.77 -10.22 -8.20
N LYS A 38 3.67 -10.52 -7.50
CA LYS A 38 2.79 -11.66 -7.82
C LYS A 38 1.96 -11.44 -9.08
N ASP A 39 1.57 -10.19 -9.33
CA ASP A 39 0.67 -9.83 -10.42
C ASP A 39 1.38 -9.05 -11.56
N GLY A 40 2.72 -8.98 -11.52
CA GLY A 40 3.52 -8.25 -12.52
C GLY A 40 3.45 -6.72 -12.41
N GLY A 41 3.03 -6.20 -11.25
CA GLY A 41 2.94 -4.76 -10.94
C GLY A 41 4.29 -4.07 -10.68
N GLY A 42 5.40 -4.79 -10.78
CA GLY A 42 6.75 -4.29 -10.54
C GLY A 42 7.12 -4.32 -9.06
N TRP A 43 7.46 -3.15 -8.50
CA TRP A 43 8.10 -2.99 -7.19
C TRP A 43 7.26 -2.16 -6.22
N VAL A 44 6.19 -1.52 -6.68
CA VAL A 44 5.36 -0.58 -5.90
C VAL A 44 3.97 -1.17 -5.63
N SER A 45 3.62 -1.29 -4.36
CA SER A 45 2.24 -1.54 -3.91
C SER A 45 1.56 -0.24 -3.54
N ASN A 46 0.50 0.12 -4.26
CA ASN A 46 -0.27 1.36 -4.08
C ASN A 46 -1.79 1.07 -4.11
N PRO A 47 -2.32 0.22 -3.21
CA PRO A 47 -3.69 -0.26 -3.27
C PRO A 47 -4.75 0.83 -3.06
N ASP A 48 -4.38 1.92 -2.38
CA ASP A 48 -5.28 3.05 -2.12
C ASP A 48 -5.23 4.13 -3.19
N GLY A 49 -4.43 3.95 -4.24
CA GLY A 49 -4.29 4.94 -5.32
C GLY A 49 -3.74 6.29 -4.85
N ILE A 50 -2.88 6.28 -3.82
CA ILE A 50 -2.27 7.49 -3.24
C ILE A 50 -1.32 8.15 -4.24
N LEU A 51 -0.56 7.33 -4.98
CA LEU A 51 0.26 7.77 -6.10
C LEU A 51 -0.51 7.66 -7.42
N THR A 52 -0.25 8.58 -8.35
CA THR A 52 -0.73 8.44 -9.73
C THR A 52 0.00 7.30 -10.44
N LEU A 53 -0.61 6.75 -11.49
CA LEU A 53 0.00 5.68 -12.27
C LEU A 53 1.35 6.10 -12.88
N ASP A 54 1.47 7.35 -13.33
CA ASP A 54 2.72 7.89 -13.86
C ASP A 54 3.84 7.90 -12.82
N VAL A 55 3.52 8.24 -11.56
CA VAL A 55 4.50 8.22 -10.46
C VAL A 55 4.88 6.78 -10.10
N VAL A 56 3.91 5.87 -10.05
CA VAL A 56 4.18 4.43 -9.85
C VAL A 56 5.14 3.90 -10.92
N ASN A 57 4.91 4.24 -12.19
CA ASN A 57 5.77 3.83 -13.31
C ASN A 57 7.19 4.42 -13.22
N GLN A 58 7.32 5.68 -12.81
CA GLN A 58 8.62 6.32 -12.60
C GLN A 58 9.40 5.63 -11.47
N ILE A 59 8.75 5.35 -10.33
CA ILE A 59 9.38 4.65 -9.21
C ILE A 59 9.77 3.23 -9.62
N ASN A 60 8.89 2.51 -10.33
CA ASN A 60 9.19 1.17 -10.83
C ASN A 60 10.42 1.17 -11.75
N SER A 61 10.54 2.17 -12.63
CA SER A 61 11.69 2.31 -13.53
C SER A 61 12.98 2.60 -12.75
N ALA A 62 12.93 3.55 -11.81
CA ALA A 62 14.08 3.90 -10.99
C ALA A 62 14.58 2.72 -10.13
N ILE A 63 13.66 1.94 -9.56
CA ILE A 63 14.00 0.72 -8.82
C ILE A 63 14.63 -0.31 -9.76
N SER A 64 14.05 -0.55 -10.93
CA SER A 64 14.59 -1.52 -11.90
C SER A 64 16.03 -1.19 -12.30
N ASP A 65 16.33 0.10 -12.52
CA ASP A 65 17.69 0.56 -12.84
C ASP A 65 18.65 0.41 -11.64
N PHE A 66 18.15 0.62 -10.42
CA PHE A 66 18.91 0.46 -9.21
C PHE A 66 19.25 -1.01 -8.94
N GLU A 67 18.27 -1.91 -8.99
CA GLU A 67 18.49 -3.35 -8.78
C GLU A 67 19.51 -3.90 -9.79
N GLN A 68 19.45 -3.47 -11.05
CA GLN A 68 20.41 -3.88 -12.08
C GLN A 68 21.85 -3.48 -11.76
N LYS A 69 22.07 -2.33 -11.09
CA LYS A 69 23.39 -1.80 -10.77
C LYS A 69 23.96 -2.35 -9.47
N THR A 70 23.11 -2.61 -8.48
CA THR A 70 23.53 -2.93 -7.10
C THR A 70 23.22 -4.36 -6.69
N ASN A 71 22.39 -5.07 -7.47
CA ASN A 71 21.79 -6.35 -7.11
C ASN A 71 20.94 -6.27 -5.82
N ILE A 72 20.53 -5.09 -5.35
CA ILE A 72 19.66 -4.93 -4.17
C ILE A 72 18.20 -5.01 -4.63
N GLN A 73 17.40 -5.80 -3.93
CA GLN A 73 15.96 -5.90 -4.19
C GLN A 73 15.18 -4.85 -3.39
N VAL A 74 14.41 -4.01 -4.07
CA VAL A 74 13.65 -2.93 -3.45
C VAL A 74 12.15 -3.16 -3.64
N ALA A 75 11.37 -2.92 -2.58
CA ALA A 75 9.93 -2.78 -2.68
C ALA A 75 9.49 -1.47 -2.01
N VAL A 76 8.44 -0.86 -2.55
CA VAL A 76 7.80 0.34 -1.99
C VAL A 76 6.34 0.02 -1.73
N VAL A 77 5.87 0.34 -0.53
CA VAL A 77 4.48 0.12 -0.13
C VAL A 77 3.92 1.41 0.42
N ILE A 78 2.80 1.84 -0.13
CA ILE A 78 2.10 3.04 0.32
C ILE A 78 0.62 2.74 0.54
N VAL A 79 0.18 2.97 1.79
CA VAL A 79 -1.20 2.75 2.24
C VAL A 79 -1.67 3.96 3.05
N ASN A 80 -2.98 4.15 3.18
CA ASN A 80 -3.55 5.19 4.02
C ASN A 80 -3.31 4.86 5.51
N ASP A 81 -3.63 3.64 5.93
CA ASP A 81 -3.49 3.20 7.33
C ASP A 81 -3.21 1.67 7.45
N PHE A 82 -2.75 1.23 8.62
CA PHE A 82 -2.45 -0.19 8.93
C PHE A 82 -2.96 -0.56 10.33
N GLU A 83 -2.83 -1.81 10.78
CA GLU A 83 -3.30 -2.28 12.10
C GLU A 83 -3.01 -1.26 13.23
N LYS A 84 -4.04 -0.92 14.03
CA LYS A 84 -4.00 0.20 15.01
C LYS A 84 -3.20 -0.11 16.27
N ASP A 85 -3.12 -1.38 16.60
CA ASP A 85 -2.44 -1.95 17.75
C ASP A 85 -0.97 -2.31 17.45
N LYS A 86 -0.49 -1.97 16.25
CA LYS A 86 0.87 -2.28 15.79
C LYS A 86 1.69 -1.02 15.56
N GLU A 87 2.96 -1.06 15.91
CA GLU A 87 3.91 -0.02 15.51
C GLU A 87 4.30 -0.16 14.04
N ASP A 88 4.72 0.95 13.43
CA ASP A 88 5.08 0.98 12.01
C ASP A 88 6.29 0.09 11.68
N PHE A 89 7.26 0.00 12.60
CA PHE A 89 8.40 -0.89 12.46
C PHE A 89 7.96 -2.36 12.44
N ASP A 90 7.17 -2.80 13.42
CA ASP A 90 6.73 -4.20 13.52
C ASP A 90 5.87 -4.60 12.32
N PHE A 91 5.00 -3.70 11.85
CA PHE A 91 4.21 -3.91 10.65
C PHE A 91 5.09 -4.06 9.40
N ALA A 92 6.02 -3.11 9.18
CA ALA A 92 6.90 -3.13 8.02
C ALA A 92 7.87 -4.32 8.04
N TYR A 93 8.38 -4.71 9.22
CA TYR A 93 9.27 -5.85 9.38
C TYR A 93 8.56 -7.17 9.10
N GLU A 94 7.33 -7.34 9.59
CA GLU A 94 6.53 -8.52 9.27
C GLU A 94 6.19 -8.59 7.78
N LEU A 95 5.85 -7.45 7.16
CA LEU A 95 5.60 -7.35 5.73
C LEU A 95 6.84 -7.75 4.91
N PHE A 96 8.00 -7.21 5.28
CA PHE A 96 9.29 -7.52 4.65
C PHE A 96 9.57 -9.03 4.63
N ASN A 97 9.37 -9.70 5.78
CA ASN A 97 9.57 -11.13 5.91
C ASN A 97 8.50 -11.95 5.18
N THR A 98 7.23 -11.51 5.23
CA THR A 98 6.10 -12.18 4.58
C THR A 98 6.26 -12.19 3.07
N TRP A 99 6.76 -11.09 2.49
CA TRP A 99 7.04 -10.99 1.05
C TRP A 99 8.38 -11.59 0.66
N GLY A 100 9.26 -11.90 1.62
CA GLY A 100 10.58 -12.45 1.35
C GLY A 100 11.43 -11.50 0.50
N ILE A 101 11.46 -10.22 0.88
CA ILE A 101 12.20 -9.18 0.13
C ILE A 101 13.70 -9.42 0.29
N GLY A 102 14.41 -9.57 -0.83
CA GLY A 102 15.82 -9.94 -0.86
C GLY A 102 16.05 -11.41 -1.19
N GLN A 103 17.27 -11.75 -1.59
CA GLN A 103 17.65 -13.13 -1.89
C GLN A 103 18.06 -13.85 -0.61
N LYS A 104 17.68 -15.13 -0.48
CA LYS A 104 17.95 -15.96 0.72
C LYS A 104 19.43 -16.03 1.11
N THR A 105 20.34 -15.89 0.14
CA THR A 105 21.78 -16.04 0.35
C THR A 105 22.50 -14.72 0.58
N SER A 106 22.04 -13.63 -0.05
CA SER A 106 22.71 -12.33 0.03
C SER A 106 21.99 -11.32 0.92
N ASN A 107 20.77 -11.59 1.41
CA ASN A 107 19.99 -10.70 2.30
C ASN A 107 19.97 -9.24 1.83
N ASN A 108 19.92 -9.03 0.52
CA ASN A 108 20.05 -7.76 -0.18
C ASN A 108 18.70 -7.07 -0.39
N GLY A 109 17.77 -7.18 0.57
CA GLY A 109 16.43 -6.62 0.48
C GLY A 109 16.32 -5.23 1.11
N LEU A 110 15.49 -4.37 0.52
CA LEU A 110 15.11 -3.05 1.05
C LEU A 110 13.60 -2.84 0.86
N LEU A 111 12.90 -2.49 1.93
CA LEU A 111 11.51 -2.05 1.89
C LEU A 111 11.41 -0.60 2.33
N LEU A 112 10.70 0.22 1.57
CA LEU A 112 10.14 1.48 2.03
C LEU A 112 8.63 1.32 2.26
N PHE A 113 8.21 1.38 3.52
CA PHE A 113 6.81 1.38 3.91
C PHE A 113 6.36 2.78 4.30
N ILE A 114 5.21 3.24 3.77
CA ILE A 114 4.63 4.56 4.03
C ILE A 114 3.16 4.40 4.44
N ALA A 115 2.81 4.94 5.61
CA ALA A 115 1.44 5.06 6.09
C ALA A 115 1.03 6.55 6.08
N LYS A 116 0.30 6.95 5.03
CA LYS A 116 0.00 8.35 4.71
C LYS A 116 -0.77 9.05 5.83
N ASP A 117 -1.83 8.45 6.36
CA ASP A 117 -2.70 9.11 7.33
C ASP A 117 -2.05 9.21 8.71
N ARG A 118 -1.10 8.31 9.00
CA ARG A 118 -0.24 8.40 10.20
C ARG A 118 0.98 9.30 10.03
N ARG A 119 1.30 9.73 8.80
CA ARG A 119 2.54 10.43 8.44
C ARG A 119 3.79 9.69 8.94
N LYS A 120 3.75 8.35 8.89
CA LYS A 120 4.85 7.47 9.30
C LYS A 120 5.47 6.81 8.07
N TYR A 121 6.78 6.62 8.10
CA TYR A 121 7.50 5.84 7.10
C TYR A 121 8.61 5.03 7.76
N ARG A 122 8.92 3.86 7.18
CA ARG A 122 9.96 2.95 7.66
C ARG A 122 10.75 2.37 6.50
N PHE A 123 12.07 2.35 6.69
CA PHE A 123 12.96 1.51 5.91
C PHE A 123 13.22 0.21 6.67
N ILE A 124 13.10 -0.92 5.98
CA ILE A 124 13.56 -2.22 6.48
C ILE A 124 14.62 -2.74 5.53
N THR A 125 15.79 -3.03 6.06
CA THR A 125 16.95 -3.52 5.33
C THR A 125 17.27 -4.95 5.73
N GLY A 126 17.59 -5.79 4.75
CA GLY A 126 18.26 -7.07 5.01
C GLY A 126 19.73 -6.84 5.36
N THR A 127 20.32 -7.74 6.13
CA THR A 127 21.71 -7.62 6.63
C THR A 127 22.79 -7.49 5.54
N GLY A 128 22.50 -7.89 4.30
CA GLY A 128 23.43 -7.76 3.17
C GLY A 128 23.31 -6.44 2.40
N THR A 129 22.56 -5.47 2.92
CA THR A 129 22.47 -4.10 2.35
C THR A 129 23.30 -3.08 3.12
N GLU A 130 24.04 -3.52 4.14
CA GLU A 130 24.91 -2.68 4.95
C GLU A 130 26.21 -2.36 4.18
N GLY A 131 26.37 -1.10 3.71
CA GLY A 131 27.62 -0.62 3.10
C GLY A 131 27.53 -0.08 1.67
N VAL A 132 26.33 0.24 1.19
CA VAL A 132 26.05 0.82 -0.15
C VAL A 132 25.79 2.32 -0.02
#